data_AF-A0A2Z6QQF9-F1
#
_entry.id   AF-A0A2Z6QQF9-F1
#
_cell.length_a   1.000
_cell.length_b   1.000
_cell.length_c   1.000
_cell.angle_alpha   90.00
_cell.angle_beta   90.00
_cell.angle_gamma   90.00
#
_symmetry.space_group_name_H-M   'P 1'
#
loop_
_entity.id
_entity.type
_entity.pdbx_description
1 polymer ?
#
loop_
_entity_poly.entity_id
_entity_poly.type
_entity_poly.pdbx_seq_one_letter_code
_entity_poly.pdbx_strand_id
1 'polypeptide(L)'
;MSTIRQELINAAINKTYSLTDYYNIHNNSHKQYEFYQQTLLSDESLIKDENVKAIRRINEASHRDKVMKNSGTRRICENCNKECLATSYCEYCVQII
;
A
#
# COMPACT_ATOMS: atom_id res chain seq x y z
N MET A 1 -9.55 13.09 19.65
CA MET A 1 -9.70 12.56 18.28
C MET A 1 -9.69 13.74 17.33
N SER A 2 -8.74 13.78 16.39
CA SER A 2 -8.76 14.77 15.32
C SER A 2 -9.70 14.31 14.20
N THR A 3 -10.41 15.23 13.56
CA THR A 3 -11.26 14.91 12.41
C THR A 3 -10.37 14.51 11.23
N ILE A 4 -10.42 13.23 10.84
CA ILE A 4 -9.62 12.71 9.72
C ILE A 4 -10.17 13.26 8.39
N ARG A 5 -9.38 14.06 7.68
CA ARG A 5 -9.76 14.68 6.40
C ARG A 5 -9.55 13.71 5.24
N GLN A 6 -10.60 12.98 4.86
CA GLN A 6 -10.52 11.97 3.79
C GLN A 6 -10.10 12.54 2.44
N GLU A 7 -10.58 13.73 2.10
CA GLU A 7 -10.24 14.40 0.83
C GLU A 7 -8.76 14.75 0.76
N LEU A 8 -8.16 15.20 1.86
CA LEU A 8 -6.74 15.49 1.92
C LEU A 8 -5.90 14.22 1.74
N ILE A 9 -6.28 13.12 2.39
CA ILE A 9 -5.62 11.82 2.18
C ILE A 9 -5.69 11.40 0.71
N ASN A 10 -6.87 11.53 0.08
CA ASN A 10 -7.04 11.20 -1.34
C ASN A 10 -6.16 12.09 -2.22
N ALA A 11 -6.11 13.39 -1.94
CA ALA A 11 -5.29 14.34 -2.66
C ALA A 11 -3.79 14.02 -2.54
N ALA A 12 -3.31 13.70 -1.34
CA ALA A 12 -1.92 13.33 -1.09
C ALA A 12 -1.54 12.03 -1.83
N ILE A 13 -2.42 11.02 -1.81
CA ILE A 13 -2.21 9.76 -2.57
C ILE A 13 -2.18 10.04 -4.08
N ASN A 14 -3.15 10.79 -4.61
CA ASN A 14 -3.21 11.12 -6.04
C ASN A 14 -1.98 11.92 -6.49
N LYS A 15 -1.56 12.90 -5.67
CA LYS A 15 -0.32 13.66 -5.91
C LYS A 15 0.89 12.72 -5.94
N THR A 16 0.99 11.80 -4.98
CA THR A 16 2.06 10.80 -4.92
C THR A 16 2.11 9.96 -6.20
N TYR A 17 0.96 9.46 -6.67
CA TYR A 17 0.86 8.73 -7.94
C TYR A 17 1.29 9.58 -9.14
N SER A 18 0.93 10.86 -9.17
CA SER A 18 1.32 11.76 -10.27
C SER A 18 2.83 12.05 -10.31
N LEU A 19 3.50 12.01 -9.16
CA LEU A 19 4.96 12.21 -9.04
C LEU A 19 5.76 10.96 -9.43
N THR A 20 5.09 9.85 -9.72
CA THR A 20 5.76 8.57 -9.95
C THR A 20 6.35 8.53 -11.35
N ASP A 21 7.67 8.51 -11.46
CA ASP A 21 8.34 8.12 -12.69
C ASP A 21 8.26 6.59 -12.87
N TYR A 22 7.24 6.13 -13.58
CA TYR A 22 6.99 4.71 -13.85
C TYR A 22 8.00 4.07 -14.82
N TYR A 23 8.69 4.85 -15.65
CA TYR A 23 9.49 4.30 -16.74
C TYR A 23 10.96 4.15 -16.37
N ASN A 24 11.53 5.09 -15.61
CA ASN A 24 12.96 5.11 -15.32
C ASN A 24 13.26 4.73 -13.87
N ILE A 25 12.74 5.51 -12.92
CA ILE A 25 13.14 5.41 -11.51
C ILE A 25 12.33 4.32 -10.80
N HIS A 26 11.01 4.42 -10.84
CA HIS A 26 10.06 3.51 -10.19
C HIS A 26 9.56 2.45 -11.17
N ASN A 27 10.50 1.81 -11.87
CA ASN A 27 10.23 0.91 -13.00
C ASN A 27 9.69 -0.48 -12.62
N ASN A 28 9.46 -0.74 -11.33
CA ASN A 28 8.78 -1.94 -10.87
C ASN A 28 7.89 -1.65 -9.66
N SER A 29 6.96 -2.56 -9.39
CA SER A 29 5.96 -2.41 -8.33
C SER A 29 6.58 -2.18 -6.95
N HIS A 30 7.66 -2.90 -6.61
CA HIS A 30 8.31 -2.73 -5.32
C HIS A 30 8.85 -1.31 -5.12
N LYS A 31 9.59 -0.77 -6.12
CA LYS A 31 10.10 0.60 -6.09
C LYS A 31 8.97 1.65 -6.06
N GLN A 32 7.87 1.39 -6.76
CA GLN A 32 6.69 2.27 -6.74
C GLN A 32 6.10 2.36 -5.34
N TYR A 33 5.84 1.22 -4.69
CA TYR A 33 5.24 1.20 -3.36
C TYR A 33 6.16 1.81 -2.29
N GLU A 34 7.47 1.60 -2.37
CA GLU A 34 8.44 2.25 -1.48
C GLU A 34 8.43 3.78 -1.66
N PHE A 35 8.43 4.26 -2.91
CA PHE A 35 8.32 5.67 -3.22
C PHE A 35 7.02 6.28 -2.69
N TYR A 36 5.89 5.57 -2.81
CA TYR A 36 4.61 6.06 -2.32
C TYR A 36 4.62 6.24 -0.80
N GLN A 37 5.17 5.25 -0.09
CA GLN A 37 5.29 5.31 1.36
C GLN A 37 6.19 6.47 1.79
N GLN A 38 7.37 6.63 1.19
CA GLN A 38 8.30 7.70 1.54
C GLN A 38 7.73 9.09 1.26
N THR A 39 7.05 9.26 0.12
CA THR A 39 6.42 10.53 -0.25
C THR A 39 5.32 10.90 0.75
N LEU A 40 4.46 9.94 1.11
CA LEU A 40 3.38 10.18 2.08
C LEU A 40 3.92 10.39 3.51
N LEU A 41 4.96 9.67 3.91
CA LEU A 41 5.62 9.86 5.22
C LEU A 41 6.25 11.25 5.35
N SER A 42 6.69 11.83 4.23
CA SER A 42 7.30 13.17 4.18
C SER A 42 6.27 14.29 3.98
N ASP A 43 4.98 13.96 3.81
CA ASP A 43 3.92 14.96 3.60
C ASP A 43 3.47 15.57 4.93
N GLU A 44 4.04 16.74 5.25
CA GLU A 44 3.74 17.51 6.46
C GLU A 44 2.30 18.02 6.52
N SER A 45 1.53 17.98 5.42
CA SER A 45 0.12 18.39 5.41
C SER A 45 -0.80 17.37 6.10
N LEU A 46 -0.35 16.12 6.22
CA LEU A 46 -1.07 15.03 6.87
C LEU A 46 -0.69 14.94 8.35
N ILE A 47 -1.69 14.93 9.22
CA ILE A 47 -1.44 14.61 10.64
C ILE A 47 -1.17 13.11 10.81
N LYS A 48 -0.63 12.71 11.97
CA LYS A 48 -0.24 11.32 12.27
C LYS A 48 -1.30 10.27 11.90
N ASP A 49 -2.56 10.48 12.30
CA ASP A 49 -3.63 9.51 12.02
C ASP A 49 -4.02 9.44 10.53
N GLU A 50 -3.93 10.58 9.82
CA GLU A 50 -4.16 10.65 8.38
C GLU A 50 -3.04 9.94 7.61
N ASN A 51 -1.79 10.15 8.04
CA ASN A 51 -0.62 9.50 7.48
C ASN A 51 -0.70 7.98 7.62
N VAL A 52 -1.01 7.48 8.83
CA VAL A 52 -1.24 6.04 9.08
C VAL A 52 -2.31 5.48 8.15
N LYS A 53 -3.41 6.22 7.93
CA LYS A 53 -4.49 5.79 7.04
C LYS A 53 -4.07 5.80 5.56
N ALA A 54 -3.27 6.79 5.13
CA ALA A 54 -2.73 6.86 3.78
C ALA A 54 -1.79 5.68 3.50
N ILE A 55 -0.83 5.42 4.39
CA ILE A 55 0.12 4.29 4.29
C ILE A 55 -0.60 2.95 4.28
N ARG A 56 -1.65 2.79 5.11
CA ARG A 56 -2.47 1.58 5.10
C ARG A 56 -3.10 1.32 3.72
N ARG A 57 -3.63 2.35 3.05
CA ARG A 57 -4.20 2.21 1.70
C ARG A 57 -3.16 1.79 0.67
N ILE A 58 -1.96 2.36 0.73
CA ILE A 58 -0.84 1.98 -0.14
C ILE A 58 -0.45 0.51 0.09
N ASN A 59 -0.40 0.05 1.34
CA ASN A 59 -0.09 -1.34 1.66
C ASN A 59 -1.17 -2.30 1.17
N GLU A 60 -2.44 -1.95 1.35
CA GLU A 60 -3.56 -2.74 0.84
C GLU A 60 -3.52 -2.85 -0.70
N ALA A 61 -3.20 -1.76 -1.41
CA ALA A 61 -3.00 -1.79 -2.85
C ALA A 61 -1.82 -2.70 -3.25
N SER A 62 -0.68 -2.59 -2.56
CA SER A 62 0.49 -3.44 -2.80
C SER A 62 0.20 -4.93 -2.64
N HIS A 63 -0.53 -5.30 -1.60
CA HIS A 63 -0.91 -6.69 -1.37
C HIS A 63 -1.86 -7.21 -2.46
N ARG A 64 -2.89 -6.43 -2.82
CA ARG A 64 -3.81 -6.79 -3.92
C ARG A 64 -3.04 -6.98 -5.23
N ASP A 65 -2.11 -6.09 -5.53
CA ASP A 65 -1.27 -6.16 -6.72
C ASP A 65 -0.39 -7.41 -6.77
N LYS A 66 0.26 -7.77 -5.64
CA LYS A 66 1.07 -8.98 -5.53
C LYS A 66 0.24 -10.24 -5.79
N VAL A 67 -0.95 -10.31 -5.20
CA VAL A 67 -1.90 -11.42 -5.40
C VAL A 67 -2.36 -11.49 -6.85
N MET A 68 -2.80 -10.37 -7.43
CA MET A 68 -3.29 -10.30 -8.81
C MET A 68 -2.22 -10.67 -9.84
N LYS A 69 -0.99 -10.21 -9.63
CA LYS A 69 0.15 -10.49 -10.51
C LYS A 69 0.84 -11.83 -10.20
N ASN A 70 0.38 -12.56 -9.18
CA ASN A 70 1.01 -13.78 -8.66
C ASN A 70 2.54 -13.62 -8.49
N SER A 71 2.97 -12.50 -7.89
CA SER A 71 4.36 -12.07 -7.86
C SER A 71 4.86 -11.80 -6.45
N GLY A 72 6.15 -12.06 -6.22
CA GLY A 72 6.80 -11.91 -4.92
C GLY A 72 6.96 -13.25 -4.19
N THR A 73 7.48 -13.17 -2.97
CA THR A 73 7.74 -14.34 -2.14
C THR A 73 6.46 -14.78 -1.42
N ARG A 74 6.14 -16.06 -1.55
CA ARG A 74 5.06 -16.69 -0.77
C ARG A 74 5.52 -16.96 0.66
N ARG A 75 4.61 -16.79 1.62
CA ARG A 75 4.78 -17.20 3.02
C ARG A 75 3.71 -18.23 3.37
N ILE A 76 4.00 -19.12 4.31
CA ILE A 76 2.98 -20.03 4.84
C ILE A 76 2.13 -19.24 5.86
N CYS A 77 0.81 -19.22 5.67
CA CYS A 77 -0.08 -18.64 6.66
C CYS A 77 -0.26 -19.58 7.84
N GLU A 78 0.06 -19.13 9.06
CA GLU A 78 -0.08 -19.93 10.29
C GLU A 78 -1.52 -20.35 10.60
N ASN A 79 -2.52 -19.60 10.11
CA ASN A 79 -3.93 -19.88 10.39
C ASN A 79 -4.54 -20.94 9.46
N CYS A 80 -4.14 -20.97 8.18
CA CYS A 80 -4.73 -21.87 7.18
C CYS A 80 -3.74 -22.79 6.48
N ASN A 81 -2.45 -22.70 6.82
CA ASN A 81 -1.34 -23.48 6.26
C ASN A 81 -1.19 -23.40 4.73
N LYS A 82 -1.77 -22.37 4.09
CA LYS A 82 -1.61 -22.11 2.65
C LYS A 82 -0.45 -21.15 2.39
N GLU A 83 0.21 -21.35 1.26
CA GLU A 83 1.18 -20.40 0.73
C GLU A 83 0.47 -19.14 0.21
N CYS A 84 0.59 -18.04 0.95
CA CYS A 84 -0.03 -16.77 0.64
C CYS A 84 1.00 -15.70 0.24
N LEU A 85 0.62 -14.77 -0.63
CA LEU A 85 1.47 -13.71 -1.18
C LEU A 85 1.38 -12.40 -0.38
N ALA A 86 0.23 -12.12 0.25
CA ALA A 86 0.07 -10.91 1.04
C ALA A 86 0.88 -10.99 2.35
N THR A 87 1.56 -9.90 2.71
CA THR A 87 2.44 -9.87 3.90
C THR A 87 1.63 -9.58 5.17
N SER A 88 0.69 -8.62 5.14
CA SER A 88 -0.06 -8.21 6.34
C SER A 88 -1.37 -8.97 6.59
N TYR A 89 -1.85 -9.73 5.60
CA TYR A 89 -3.04 -10.58 5.72
C TYR A 89 -2.83 -11.85 4.89
N CYS A 90 -3.73 -12.82 4.98
CA CYS A 90 -3.74 -13.98 4.09
C CYS A 90 -4.90 -13.84 3.11
N GLU A 91 -4.63 -13.79 1.81
CA GLU A 91 -5.67 -13.64 0.78
C GLU A 91 -6.70 -14.79 0.79
N TYR A 92 -6.36 -15.95 1.36
CA TYR A 92 -7.28 -17.06 1.55
C TYR A 92 -8.12 -16.95 2.83
N CYS A 93 -7.61 -16.31 3.88
CA CYS A 93 -8.33 -16.15 5.15
C CYS A 93 -9.27 -14.92 5.14
N VAL A 94 -8.93 -13.91 4.33
CA VAL A 94 -9.59 -12.60 4.36
C VAL A 94 -10.33 -12.36 3.04
N GLN A 95 -11.08 -13.34 2.53
CA GLN A 95 -11.90 -13.16 1.32
C GLN A 95 -12.79 -11.91 1.43
N ILE A 96 -12.29 -10.78 0.94
CA ILE A 96 -13.06 -9.59 0.60
C ILE A 96 -13.16 -9.65 -0.92
N ILE A 97 -14.31 -10.14 -1.36
CA ILE A 97 -14.78 -10.13 -2.75
C ILE A 97 -15.06 -8.68 -3.14
#